data_AF-A0A1G7WC93-F1
#
_entry.id   AF-A0A1G7WC93-F1
#
_cell.length_a   1.000
_cell.length_b   1.000
_cell.length_c   1.000
_cell.angle_alpha   90.00
_cell.angle_beta   90.00
_cell.angle_gamma   90.00
#
_symmetry.space_group_name_H-M   'P 1'
#
loop_
_entity.id
_entity.type
_entity.pdbx_description
1 polymer ?
#
loop_
_entity_poly.entity_id
_entity_poly.type
_entity_poly.pdbx_seq_one_letter_code
_entity_poly.pdbx_strand_id
1 'polypeptide(L)'
;RDSRVWNVFSKVLYGKVFADRGYIKKELFDSLFDQGVLLVHGLKANMKNKLMSLEEKILLRKRCIIECINDLLKNKANLVHSRHRSIHNFIMNICSALTAYCFFENKPDALPVHVERSRQLELFEL
;
A
#
# COMPACT_ATOMS: atom_id res chain seq x y z
N ARG A 1 -14.41 10.18 10.87
CA ARG A 1 -14.58 9.29 9.70
C ARG A 1 -15.54 8.19 10.13
N ASP A 2 -16.56 7.90 9.34
CA ASP A 2 -17.64 6.96 9.69
C ASP A 2 -17.12 5.51 9.71
N SER A 3 -17.21 4.84 10.85
CA SER A 3 -16.76 3.45 11.01
C SER A 3 -17.56 2.46 10.16
N ARG A 4 -18.82 2.80 9.80
CA ARG A 4 -19.68 1.95 8.96
C ARG A 4 -19.09 1.76 7.57
N VAL A 5 -18.52 2.83 7.01
CA VAL A 5 -17.91 2.81 5.68
C VAL A 5 -16.69 1.89 5.66
N TRP A 6 -15.82 1.99 6.68
CA TRP A 6 -14.64 1.14 6.80
C TRP A 6 -14.99 -0.33 6.93
N ASN A 7 -15.99 -0.65 7.74
CA ASN A 7 -16.44 -2.03 7.92
C ASN A 7 -16.97 -2.67 6.63
N VAL A 8 -17.48 -1.89 5.67
CA VAL A 8 -17.85 -2.41 4.35
C VAL A 8 -16.60 -2.70 3.53
N PHE A 9 -15.62 -1.80 3.53
CA PHE A 9 -14.37 -1.99 2.77
C PHE A 9 -13.47 -3.08 3.33
N SER A 10 -13.37 -3.24 4.65
CA SER A 10 -12.43 -4.17 5.29
C SER A 10 -12.94 -5.61 5.40
N LYS A 11 -14.23 -5.86 5.16
CA LYS A 11 -14.87 -7.20 5.27
C LYS A 11 -14.16 -8.32 4.51
N VAL A 12 -13.54 -7.99 3.38
CA VAL A 12 -12.86 -8.95 2.49
C VAL A 12 -11.37 -8.66 2.33
N LEU A 13 -10.87 -7.63 3.00
CA LEU A 13 -9.45 -7.26 2.94
C LEU A 13 -8.68 -8.05 3.98
N TYR A 14 -7.56 -8.62 3.57
CA TYR A 14 -6.60 -9.28 4.45
C TYR A 14 -5.18 -9.04 3.93
N GLY A 15 -4.19 -9.18 4.81
CA GLY A 15 -2.78 -9.04 4.46
C GLY A 15 -2.17 -7.69 4.85
N LYS A 16 -1.02 -7.36 4.24
CA LYS A 16 -0.21 -6.18 4.58
C LYS A 16 -0.57 -5.01 3.67
N VAL A 17 -0.93 -3.88 4.26
CA VAL A 17 -1.28 -2.66 3.55
C VAL A 17 -0.22 -1.60 3.81
N PHE A 18 0.52 -1.22 2.76
CA PHE A 18 1.54 -0.19 2.82
C PHE A 18 0.92 1.17 2.56
N ALA A 19 1.16 2.12 3.46
CA ALA A 19 0.59 3.46 3.37
C ALA A 19 1.61 4.54 3.75
N ASP A 20 1.35 5.74 3.26
CA ASP A 20 2.08 6.93 3.68
C ASP A 20 1.84 7.25 5.16
N ARG A 21 2.67 8.15 5.68
CA ARG A 21 2.57 8.64 7.07
C ARG A 21 1.24 9.35 7.31
N GLY A 22 0.22 8.58 7.70
CA GLY A 22 -1.10 9.04 8.08
C GLY A 22 -1.30 8.97 9.60
N TYR A 23 -2.18 9.83 10.11
CA TYR A 23 -2.68 9.65 11.48
C TYR A 23 -3.92 8.73 11.40
N ILE A 24 -3.85 7.59 12.06
CA ILE A 24 -4.96 6.61 12.14
C ILE A 24 -5.35 6.51 13.61
N LYS A 25 -6.67 6.54 13.90
CA LYS A 25 -7.16 6.33 15.26
C LYS A 25 -6.74 4.94 15.74
N LYS A 26 -6.27 4.84 16.98
CA LYS A 26 -5.83 3.57 17.57
C LYS A 26 -6.90 2.48 17.45
N GLU A 27 -8.16 2.81 17.75
CA GLU A 27 -9.31 1.91 17.61
C GLU A 27 -9.47 1.34 16.20
N LEU A 28 -9.27 2.17 15.16
CA LEU A 28 -9.36 1.74 13.77
C LEU A 28 -8.17 0.84 13.40
N PHE A 29 -6.98 1.16 13.89
CA PHE A 29 -5.81 0.31 13.70
C PHE A 29 -6.05 -1.08 14.32
N ASP A 30 -6.46 -1.12 15.58
CA ASP A 30 -6.64 -2.38 16.32
C ASP A 30 -7.75 -3.22 15.67
N SER A 31 -8.88 -2.61 15.29
CA SER A 31 -9.95 -3.31 14.55
C SER A 31 -9.52 -3.86 13.19
N LEU A 32 -8.65 -3.17 12.45
CA LEU A 32 -8.13 -3.67 11.16
C LEU A 32 -7.16 -4.83 11.38
N PHE A 33 -6.32 -4.73 12.42
CA PHE A 33 -5.40 -5.79 12.80
C PHE A 33 -6.16 -7.07 13.19
N ASP A 34 -7.23 -6.95 13.98
CA ASP A 34 -8.08 -8.08 14.36
C ASP A 34 -8.79 -8.73 13.16
N GLN A 35 -9.02 -7.96 12.09
CA GLN A 35 -9.58 -8.44 10.81
C GLN A 35 -8.51 -9.04 9.88
N GLY A 36 -7.25 -9.14 10.31
CA GLY A 36 -6.15 -9.67 9.51
C GLY A 36 -5.53 -8.67 8.53
N VAL A 37 -5.81 -7.37 8.70
CA VAL A 37 -5.20 -6.28 7.91
C VAL A 37 -4.08 -5.61 8.72
N LEU A 38 -2.84 -5.90 8.37
CA LEU A 38 -1.67 -5.24 8.96
C LEU A 38 -1.36 -3.94 8.21
N LEU A 39 -1.63 -2.81 8.84
CA LEU A 39 -1.24 -1.51 8.33
C LEU A 39 0.25 -1.24 8.58
N VAL A 40 1.01 -1.10 7.51
CA VAL A 40 2.45 -0.82 7.50
C VAL A 40 2.66 0.61 7.01
N HIS A 41 3.00 1.52 7.92
CA HIS A 41 3.23 2.93 7.58
C HIS A 41 4.37 3.52 8.43
N GLY A 42 4.96 4.63 7.96
CA GLY A 42 5.97 5.33 8.76
C GLY A 42 5.38 5.82 10.09
N LEU A 43 6.15 5.74 11.17
CA LEU A 43 5.75 6.24 12.49
C LEU A 43 5.88 7.77 12.54
N LYS A 44 4.92 8.42 13.20
CA LYS A 44 5.06 9.82 13.65
C LYS A 44 5.75 9.86 15.01
N ALA A 45 6.40 10.98 15.33
CA ALA A 45 7.17 11.17 16.57
C ALA A 45 6.39 10.80 17.86
N ASN A 46 5.06 10.99 17.87
CA ASN A 46 4.20 10.70 19.03
C ASN A 46 3.45 9.36 18.94
N MET A 47 3.80 8.49 17.98
CA MET A 47 3.21 7.15 17.86
C MET A 47 4.13 6.11 18.50
N LYS A 48 3.55 5.22 19.31
CA LYS A 48 4.28 4.04 19.81
C LYS A 48 4.63 3.16 18.62
N ASN A 49 5.89 2.71 18.56
CA ASN A 49 6.33 1.76 17.55
C ASN A 49 5.54 0.47 17.72
N LYS A 50 4.79 0.07 16.68
CA LYS A 50 4.09 -1.22 16.63
C LYS A 50 4.98 -2.22 15.88
N LEU A 51 4.90 -3.50 16.23
CA LEU A 51 5.73 -4.57 15.67
C LEU A 51 5.76 -4.48 14.13
N MET A 52 6.89 -4.01 13.61
CA MET A 52 7.16 -3.93 12.18
C MET A 52 8.43 -4.72 11.92
N SER A 53 8.29 -5.77 11.12
CA SER A 53 9.39 -6.62 10.70
C SER A 53 10.43 -5.84 9.87
N LEU A 54 11.63 -6.39 9.77
CA LEU A 54 12.70 -5.80 8.98
C LEU A 54 12.32 -5.72 7.49
N GLU A 55 11.64 -6.75 6.97
CA GLU A 55 11.13 -6.79 5.60
C GLU A 55 10.14 -5.65 5.31
N GLU A 56 9.22 -5.40 6.24
CA GLU A 56 8.25 -4.30 6.12
C GLU A 56 8.93 -2.93 6.12
N LYS A 57 9.97 -2.75 6.95
CA LYS A 57 10.77 -1.51 6.95
C LYS A 57 11.51 -1.31 5.62
N ILE A 58 12.05 -2.39 5.05
CA ILE A 58 12.71 -2.35 3.74
C ILE A 58 11.70 -2.00 2.65
N LEU A 59 10.53 -2.63 2.66
CA LEU A 59 9.50 -2.38 1.66
C LEU A 59 8.92 -0.96 1.77
N LEU A 60 8.79 -0.41 2.98
CA LEU A 60 8.46 1.00 3.19
C LEU A 60 9.50 1.95 2.59
N ARG A 61 10.80 1.60 2.61
CA ARG A 61 11.85 2.42 1.97
C ARG A 61 11.75 2.38 0.44
N LYS A 62 11.18 1.32 -0.14
CA LYS A 62 10.94 1.16 -1.58
C LYS A 62 9.58 1.70 -2.05
N ARG A 63 8.88 2.47 -1.22
CA ARG A 63 7.56 3.03 -1.55
C ARG A 63 7.52 3.91 -2.82
N CYS A 64 8.68 4.34 -3.34
CA CYS A 64 8.78 5.02 -4.64
C CYS A 64 8.22 4.19 -5.81
N ILE A 65 8.19 2.86 -5.70
CA ILE A 65 7.59 1.97 -6.70
C ILE A 65 6.07 2.22 -6.79
N ILE A 66 5.41 2.41 -5.65
CA ILE A 66 3.96 2.68 -5.59
C ILE A 66 3.67 4.02 -6.27
N GLU A 67 4.49 5.04 -6.01
CA GLU A 67 4.39 6.35 -6.66
C GLU A 67 4.60 6.22 -8.19
N CYS A 68 5.60 5.45 -8.62
CA CYS A 68 5.88 5.20 -10.04
C CYS A 68 4.74 4.46 -10.75
N ILE A 69 4.16 3.42 -10.14
CA ILE A 69 2.99 2.70 -10.68
C ILE A 69 1.81 3.66 -10.81
N ASN A 70 1.55 4.48 -9.80
CA ASN A 70 0.47 5.46 -9.84
C ASN A 70 0.68 6.48 -10.96
N ASP A 71 1.90 6.95 -11.17
CA ASP A 71 2.21 7.88 -12.27
C ASP A 71 2.08 7.22 -13.64
N LEU A 72 2.49 5.96 -13.79
CA LEU A 72 2.26 5.20 -15.02
C LEU A 72 0.76 5.03 -15.31
N LEU A 73 -0.03 4.70 -14.30
CA LEU A 73 -1.47 4.56 -14.46
C LEU A 73 -2.12 5.89 -14.86
N LYS A 74 -1.75 6.99 -14.21
CA LYS A 74 -2.28 8.33 -14.51
C LYS A 74 -1.92 8.79 -15.92
N ASN A 75 -0.63 8.74 -16.25
CA ASN A 75 -0.08 9.42 -17.43
C ASN A 75 -0.01 8.54 -18.67
N LYS A 76 0.23 7.23 -18.50
CA LYS A 76 0.40 6.29 -19.61
C LYS A 76 -0.86 5.46 -19.87
N ALA A 77 -1.56 5.05 -18.80
CA ALA A 77 -2.82 4.31 -18.92
C ALA A 77 -4.07 5.22 -18.93
N ASN A 78 -3.90 6.55 -18.92
CA ASN A 78 -4.97 7.54 -18.91
C ASN A 78 -6.04 7.30 -17.83
N LEU A 79 -5.62 6.80 -16.66
CA LEU A 79 -6.52 6.49 -15.54
C LEU A 79 -7.31 7.74 -15.10
N VAL A 80 -6.65 8.91 -15.10
CA VAL A 80 -7.30 10.17 -14.75
C VAL A 80 -7.93 10.77 -15.99
N HIS A 81 -9.22 10.49 -16.16
CA HIS A 81 -10.02 11.09 -17.21
C HIS A 81 -10.90 12.21 -16.65
N SER A 82 -10.95 13.35 -17.33
CA SER A 82 -11.65 14.55 -16.83
C SER A 82 -13.17 14.46 -16.88
N ARG A 83 -13.75 13.48 -17.59
CA ARG A 83 -15.19 13.40 -17.84
C ARG A 83 -15.75 11.98 -17.76
N HIS A 84 -16.07 11.54 -16.54
CA HIS A 84 -16.95 10.39 -16.34
C HIS A 84 -18.38 10.88 -16.19
N ARG A 85 -19.22 10.62 -17.20
CA ARG A 85 -20.66 10.98 -17.16
C ARG A 85 -21.51 9.93 -16.41
N SER A 86 -20.92 8.81 -15.98
CA SER A 86 -21.59 7.76 -15.20
C SER A 86 -20.57 6.95 -14.38
N ILE A 87 -21.05 6.32 -13.30
CA ILE A 87 -20.24 5.42 -12.44
C ILE A 87 -19.77 4.20 -13.24
N HIS A 88 -20.62 3.66 -14.14
CA HIS A 88 -20.25 2.55 -15.00
C HIS A 88 -19.06 2.89 -15.89
N ASN A 89 -19.07 4.07 -16.52
CA ASN A 89 -17.96 4.51 -17.36
C ASN A 89 -16.68 4.76 -16.54
N PHE A 90 -16.83 5.18 -15.28
CA PHE A 90 -15.70 5.30 -14.36
C PHE A 90 -15.07 3.94 -14.03
N ILE A 91 -15.88 2.95 -13.66
CA ILE A 91 -15.39 1.60 -13.34
C ILE A 91 -14.73 0.96 -14.57
N MET A 92 -15.36 1.07 -15.75
CA MET A 92 -14.79 0.56 -17.00
C MET A 92 -13.44 1.20 -17.33
N ASN A 93 -13.27 2.50 -17.06
CA ASN A 93 -11.99 3.18 -17.25
C ASN A 93 -10.90 2.69 -16.28
N ILE A 94 -11.27 2.39 -15.03
CA ILE A 94 -10.32 1.79 -14.08
C ILE A 94 -9.92 0.40 -14.57
N CYS A 95 -10.88 -0.44 -14.95
CA CYS A 95 -10.60 -1.79 -15.44
C CYS A 95 -9.72 -1.76 -16.70
N SER A 96 -10.00 -0.86 -17.66
CA SER A 96 -9.20 -0.74 -18.88
C SER A 96 -7.78 -0.25 -18.59
N ALA A 97 -7.60 0.75 -17.72
CA ALA A 97 -6.28 1.25 -17.34
C ALA A 97 -5.44 0.18 -16.63
N LEU A 98 -6.04 -0.60 -15.73
CA LEU A 98 -5.39 -1.73 -15.07
C LEU A 98 -5.03 -2.83 -16.07
N THR A 99 -5.92 -3.15 -16.99
CA THR A 99 -5.67 -4.13 -18.06
C THR A 99 -4.51 -3.67 -18.95
N ALA A 100 -4.50 -2.41 -19.37
CA ALA A 100 -3.41 -1.84 -20.16
C ALA A 100 -2.06 -1.91 -19.42
N TYR A 101 -2.05 -1.63 -18.12
CA TYR A 101 -0.85 -1.75 -17.29
C TYR A 101 -0.29 -3.18 -17.27
N CYS A 102 -1.14 -4.22 -17.29
CA CYS A 102 -0.68 -5.61 -17.38
C CYS A 102 0.14 -5.89 -18.65
N PHE A 103 -0.07 -5.15 -19.74
CA PHE A 103 0.64 -5.28 -21.00
C PHE A 103 1.83 -4.32 -21.18
N PHE A 104 2.18 -3.51 -20.18
CA PHE A 104 3.37 -2.66 -20.27
C PHE A 104 4.66 -3.50 -20.18
N GLU A 105 5.60 -3.25 -21.08
CA GLU A 105 6.93 -3.89 -21.08
C GLU A 105 7.81 -3.34 -19.94
N ASN A 106 7.75 -2.03 -19.69
CA ASN A 106 8.56 -1.35 -18.67
C ASN A 106 7.80 -1.25 -17.35
N LYS A 107 7.56 -2.38 -16.69
CA LYS A 107 6.99 -2.36 -15.33
C LYS A 107 8.08 -1.94 -14.34
N PRO A 108 7.76 -1.07 -13.37
CA PRO A 108 8.73 -0.66 -12.37
C PRO A 108 9.04 -1.85 -11.47
N ASP A 109 10.27 -2.32 -11.54
CA ASP A 109 10.75 -3.39 -10.67
C ASP A 109 11.21 -2.82 -9.33
N ALA A 110 11.03 -3.63 -8.28
CA ALA A 110 11.61 -3.30 -6.99
C ALA A 110 13.13 -3.39 -7.08
N LEU A 111 13.83 -2.30 -6.75
CA LEU A 111 15.29 -2.30 -6.64
C LEU A 111 15.75 -3.52 -5.84
N PRO A 112 16.73 -4.32 -6.31
CA PRO A 112 17.20 -5.48 -5.56
C PRO A 112 17.72 -5.02 -4.20
N VAL A 113 17.28 -5.67 -3.12
CA VAL A 113 17.89 -5.44 -1.80
C VAL A 113 19.05 -6.39 -1.69
N HIS A 114 20.24 -5.81 -1.58
CA HIS A 114 21.40 -6.56 -1.14
C HIS A 114 21.26 -6.77 0.37
N VAL A 115 20.88 -7.97 0.77
CA VAL A 115 20.87 -8.37 2.17
C VAL A 115 22.29 -8.79 2.51
N GLU A 116 23.06 -7.88 3.11
CA GLU A 116 24.36 -8.22 3.67
C GLU A 116 24.12 -9.01 4.96
N ARG A 117 24.48 -10.31 4.98
CA ARG A 117 24.41 -11.15 6.19
C ARG A 117 25.49 -10.70 7.17
N SER A 118 25.18 -9.63 7.90
CA SER A 118 25.92 -9.21 9.08
C SER A 118 25.32 -9.90 10.30
N ARG A 119 26.17 -10.33 11.26
CA ARG A 119 25.74 -10.97 12.54
C ARG A 119 24.85 -10.06 13.41
N GLN A 120 24.56 -8.85 12.97
CA GLN A 120 23.65 -7.91 13.62
C GLN A 120 22.19 -8.38 13.61
N LEU A 121 21.81 -9.23 12.64
CA LEU A 121 20.45 -9.76 12.54
C LEU A 121 20.19 -10.94 13.49
N GLU A 122 21.23 -11.67 13.91
CA GLU A 122 21.14 -12.79 14.86
C GLU A 122 20.68 -12.33 16.27
N LEU A 123 20.88 -11.05 16.60
CA LEU A 123 20.45 -10.46 17.88
C LEU A 123 18.92 -10.33 18.04
N PHE A 124 18.16 -10.44 16.95
CA PHE A 124 16.69 -10.29 16.95
C PHE A 124 15.95 -11.63 16.68
N GLU A 125 16.68 -12.74 16.53
CA GLU A 125 16.12 -14.09 16.32
C GLU A 125 16.08 -14.93 17.62
N LEU A 126 16.24 -14.31 18.79
CA LEU A 126 16.06 -14.95 20.11
C LEU A 126 14.69 -14.68 20.72
#